data_AF-A0A7L4NUL4-F1
#
_entry.id   AF-A0A7L4NUL4-F1
#
_cell.length_a   1.000
_cell.length_b   1.000
_cell.length_c   1.000
_cell.angle_alpha   90.00
_cell.angle_beta   90.00
_cell.angle_gamma   90.00
#
_symmetry.space_group_name_H-M   'P 1'
#
loop_
_entity.id
_entity.type
_entity.pdbx_description
1 polymer ?
#
loop_
_entity_poly.entity_id
_entity_poly.type
_entity_poly.pdbx_seq_one_letter_code
_entity_poly.pdbx_strand_id
1 'polypeptide(L)'
;QFLLRENDVDQNRAEVSQRVLAELNPRVAVAAHTGELSEAFLASFQVVVLTESPLEEQLRIGDFCHAQGICFIVADTKGLAGQLFCDFGEHFVIDDPAEGDPVYATVQHISQGNPGVVTCVGTEDSQGHLFSDGDLVTFSGVQGMMELNNQEPVPVRVLGEFPRGSQLPWLRDRELAGDHDILVSPDAFRLEIGDTSSFSPYHCGGLISQVRLPQVHSYESLRWALAEPKIRVSSPEELSRSLSLHAAFQALHAFYKEQGRLPRPRALADAERVLELLQSLGPQQHPLDEDVVRAFASVSAGDLCPVSAVVGAMAAQEVLK
;
A
#
# COMPACT_ATOMS: atom_id res chain seq x y z
N GLN A 1 -16.27 -6.03 -20.61
CA GLN A 1 -17.34 -5.36 -19.84
C GLN A 1 -18.53 -6.32 -19.64
N PHE A 2 -18.80 -6.77 -18.41
CA PHE A 2 -19.78 -7.84 -18.13
C PHE A 2 -21.20 -7.35 -17.84
N LEU A 3 -21.39 -6.04 -17.67
CA LEU A 3 -22.70 -5.43 -17.41
C LEU A 3 -23.49 -5.12 -18.69
N LEU A 4 -22.82 -5.05 -19.84
CA LEU A 4 -23.43 -4.74 -21.13
C LEU A 4 -23.83 -6.02 -21.88
N ARG A 5 -24.94 -5.94 -22.61
CA ARG A 5 -25.46 -7.01 -23.47
C ARG A 5 -25.38 -6.59 -24.94
N GLU A 6 -25.56 -7.54 -25.85
CA GLU A 6 -25.56 -7.26 -27.30
C GLU A 6 -26.62 -6.23 -27.71
N ASN A 7 -27.73 -6.15 -26.98
CA ASN A 7 -28.79 -5.17 -27.23
C ASN A 7 -28.42 -3.74 -26.78
N ASP A 8 -27.33 -3.58 -26.04
CA ASP A 8 -26.89 -2.29 -25.51
C ASP A 8 -25.86 -1.59 -26.41
N VAL A 9 -25.54 -2.19 -27.57
CA VAL A 9 -24.65 -1.59 -28.57
C VAL A 9 -25.21 -0.23 -29.02
N ASP A 10 -24.31 0.73 -29.23
CA ASP A 10 -24.58 2.14 -29.54
C ASP A 10 -25.24 2.98 -28.43
N GLN A 11 -25.52 2.38 -27.26
CA GLN A 11 -26.01 3.12 -26.09
C GLN A 11 -24.86 3.64 -25.21
N ASN A 12 -25.15 4.64 -24.37
CA ASN A 12 -24.13 5.19 -23.47
C ASN A 12 -23.75 4.17 -22.37
N ARG A 13 -22.44 3.86 -22.27
CA ARG A 13 -21.92 2.86 -21.33
C ARG A 13 -22.25 3.16 -19.86
N ALA A 14 -22.23 4.43 -19.46
CA ALA A 14 -22.49 4.84 -18.08
C ALA A 14 -23.97 4.68 -17.72
N GLU A 15 -24.88 5.12 -18.59
CA GLU A 15 -26.33 5.04 -18.36
C GLU A 15 -26.83 3.58 -18.29
N VAL A 16 -26.35 2.72 -19.19
CA VAL A 16 -26.72 1.29 -19.20
C VAL A 16 -26.19 0.58 -17.96
N SER A 17 -24.94 0.87 -17.56
CA SER A 17 -24.29 0.18 -16.44
C SER A 17 -24.79 0.67 -15.07
N GLN A 18 -25.30 1.91 -14.97
CA GLN A 18 -25.68 2.54 -13.71
C GLN A 18 -26.70 1.72 -12.90
N ARG A 19 -27.73 1.19 -13.57
CA ARG A 19 -28.80 0.46 -12.88
C ARG A 19 -28.27 -0.80 -12.20
N VAL A 20 -27.48 -1.58 -12.94
CA VAL A 20 -26.92 -2.83 -12.43
C VAL A 20 -25.90 -2.58 -11.31
N LEU A 21 -25.10 -1.52 -11.42
CA LEU A 21 -24.16 -1.13 -10.36
C LEU A 21 -24.87 -0.70 -9.08
N ALA A 22 -25.97 0.06 -9.18
CA ALA A 22 -26.76 0.51 -8.03
C ALA A 22 -27.38 -0.66 -7.24
N GLU A 23 -27.70 -1.78 -7.90
CA GLU A 23 -28.25 -2.97 -7.26
C GLU A 23 -27.25 -3.71 -6.36
N LEU A 24 -25.94 -3.55 -6.59
CA LEU A 24 -24.90 -4.23 -5.82
C LEU A 24 -24.88 -3.81 -4.35
N ASN A 25 -25.17 -2.53 -4.07
CA ASN A 25 -25.22 -2.01 -2.71
C ASN A 25 -26.21 -0.85 -2.59
N PRO A 26 -27.43 -1.08 -2.05
CA PRO A 26 -28.46 -0.04 -1.91
C PRO A 26 -28.09 1.13 -1.00
N ARG A 27 -26.99 1.03 -0.23
CA ARG A 27 -26.50 2.12 0.63
C ARG A 27 -25.63 3.13 -0.11
N VAL A 28 -25.17 2.79 -1.32
CA VAL A 28 -24.30 3.65 -2.14
C VAL A 28 -25.12 4.20 -3.29
N ALA A 29 -25.25 5.52 -3.36
CA ALA A 29 -25.91 6.19 -4.47
C ALA A 29 -24.99 6.16 -5.70
N VAL A 30 -25.48 5.56 -6.79
CA VAL A 30 -24.75 5.50 -8.07
C VAL A 30 -25.46 6.40 -9.08
N ALA A 31 -24.73 7.35 -9.68
CA ALA A 31 -25.24 8.27 -10.70
C ALA A 31 -24.39 8.19 -11.97
N ALA A 32 -25.04 8.28 -13.13
CA ALA A 32 -24.36 8.43 -14.42
C ALA A 32 -24.26 9.91 -14.78
N HIS A 33 -23.10 10.33 -15.28
CA HIS A 33 -22.87 11.65 -15.84
C HIS A 33 -22.35 11.53 -17.27
N THR A 34 -22.99 12.23 -18.20
CA THR A 34 -22.65 12.21 -19.63
C THR A 34 -22.19 13.58 -20.14
N GLY A 35 -22.12 14.57 -19.24
CA GLY A 35 -21.65 15.91 -19.57
C GLY A 35 -20.13 16.05 -19.50
N GLU A 36 -19.67 17.28 -19.62
CA GLU A 36 -18.25 17.61 -19.52
C GLU A 36 -17.72 17.40 -18.09
N LEU A 37 -16.45 16.97 -18.00
CA LEU A 37 -15.69 16.89 -16.75
C LEU A 37 -15.12 18.27 -16.39
N SER A 38 -16.03 19.18 -16.02
CA SER A 38 -15.71 20.53 -15.56
C SER A 38 -15.07 20.51 -14.16
N GLU A 39 -14.25 21.52 -13.86
CA GLU A 39 -13.62 21.68 -12.55
C GLU A 39 -14.65 21.72 -11.39
N ALA A 40 -15.78 22.41 -11.59
CA ALA A 40 -16.85 22.47 -10.61
C ALA A 40 -17.48 21.10 -10.32
N PHE A 41 -17.57 20.23 -11.33
CA PHE A 41 -18.04 18.86 -11.16
C PHE A 41 -17.00 18.03 -10.41
N LEU A 42 -15.73 18.11 -10.82
CA LEU A 42 -14.63 17.36 -10.20
C LEU A 42 -14.45 17.73 -8.71
N ALA A 43 -14.60 19.01 -8.37
CA ALA A 43 -14.52 19.51 -7.00
C ALA A 43 -15.57 18.93 -6.03
N SER A 44 -16.61 18.26 -6.55
CA SER A 44 -17.62 17.60 -5.72
C SER A 44 -17.18 16.21 -5.21
N PHE A 45 -16.05 15.68 -5.68
CA PHE A 45 -15.55 14.35 -5.34
C PHE A 45 -14.27 14.40 -4.49
N GLN A 46 -14.08 13.38 -3.67
CA GLN A 46 -12.86 13.20 -2.88
C GLN A 46 -11.82 12.34 -3.62
N VAL A 47 -12.29 11.43 -4.47
CA VAL A 47 -11.44 10.55 -5.28
C VAL A 47 -11.94 10.56 -6.71
N VAL A 48 -11.02 10.73 -7.67
CA VAL A 48 -11.28 10.70 -9.10
C VAL A 48 -10.45 9.59 -9.74
N VAL A 49 -11.11 8.65 -10.41
CA VAL A 49 -10.47 7.57 -11.15
C VAL A 49 -10.68 7.77 -12.64
N LEU A 50 -9.60 7.85 -13.41
CA LEU A 50 -9.66 7.87 -14.87
C LEU A 50 -9.26 6.54 -15.47
N THR A 51 -10.07 6.08 -16.41
CA THR A 51 -9.84 4.87 -17.20
C THR A 51 -10.10 5.18 -18.67
N GLU A 52 -9.31 4.60 -19.58
CA GLU A 52 -9.45 4.74 -21.03
C GLU A 52 -9.46 6.19 -21.54
N SER A 53 -8.81 7.12 -20.83
CA SER A 53 -8.79 8.55 -21.17
C SER A 53 -7.53 8.96 -21.95
N PRO A 54 -7.59 10.00 -22.81
CA PRO A 54 -6.41 10.55 -23.46
C PRO A 54 -5.45 11.21 -22.44
N LEU A 55 -4.15 11.13 -22.69
CA LEU A 55 -3.12 11.71 -21.81
C LEU A 55 -3.35 13.21 -21.53
N GLU A 56 -3.82 13.98 -22.50
CA GLU A 56 -4.11 15.41 -22.33
C GLU A 56 -5.22 15.67 -21.29
N GLU A 57 -6.23 14.81 -21.27
CA GLU A 57 -7.29 14.85 -20.25
C GLU A 57 -6.78 14.38 -18.89
N GLN A 58 -5.97 13.31 -18.85
CA GLN A 58 -5.34 12.83 -17.62
C GLN A 58 -4.48 13.91 -16.97
N LEU A 59 -3.68 14.63 -17.76
CA LEU A 59 -2.84 15.73 -17.28
C LEU A 59 -3.70 16.90 -16.76
N ARG A 60 -4.71 17.33 -17.53
CA ARG A 60 -5.59 18.43 -17.13
C ARG A 60 -6.32 18.14 -15.82
N ILE A 61 -6.91 16.96 -15.70
CA ILE A 61 -7.67 16.55 -14.51
C ILE A 61 -6.71 16.27 -13.35
N GLY A 62 -5.57 15.61 -13.61
CA GLY A 62 -4.57 15.32 -12.59
C GLY A 62 -3.99 16.58 -11.96
N ASP A 63 -3.61 17.58 -12.77
CA ASP A 63 -3.12 18.87 -12.27
C ASP A 63 -4.16 19.57 -11.37
N PHE A 64 -5.43 19.54 -11.78
CA PHE A 64 -6.53 20.11 -11.00
C PHE A 64 -6.76 19.37 -9.68
N CYS A 65 -6.84 18.04 -9.73
CA CYS A 65 -7.07 17.21 -8.55
C CYS A 65 -5.94 17.38 -7.53
N HIS A 66 -4.68 17.33 -7.98
CA HIS A 66 -3.52 17.54 -7.12
C HIS A 66 -3.56 18.91 -6.43
N ALA A 67 -3.85 19.98 -7.17
CA ALA A 67 -3.95 21.33 -6.63
C ALA A 67 -5.11 21.53 -5.64
N GLN A 68 -6.19 20.75 -5.75
CA GLN A 68 -7.35 20.82 -4.86
C GLN A 68 -7.30 19.79 -3.71
N GLY A 69 -6.26 18.95 -3.63
CA GLY A 69 -6.16 17.88 -2.65
C GLY A 69 -7.19 16.77 -2.85
N ILE A 70 -7.60 16.52 -4.10
CA ILE A 70 -8.48 15.43 -4.49
C ILE A 70 -7.60 14.23 -4.87
N CYS A 71 -7.85 13.06 -4.28
CA CYS A 71 -7.12 11.85 -4.62
C CYS A 71 -7.38 11.48 -6.09
N PHE A 72 -6.33 11.19 -6.82
CA PHE A 72 -6.37 10.97 -8.26
C PHE A 72 -5.71 9.64 -8.63
N ILE A 73 -6.42 8.82 -9.40
CA ILE A 73 -5.96 7.50 -9.83
C ILE A 73 -6.16 7.38 -11.34
N VAL A 74 -5.16 6.86 -12.03
CA VAL A 74 -5.26 6.48 -13.44
C VAL A 74 -5.04 4.99 -13.55
N ALA A 75 -5.97 4.29 -14.20
CA ALA A 75 -5.88 2.86 -14.44
C ALA A 75 -6.21 2.54 -15.89
N ASP A 76 -5.25 2.00 -16.62
CA ASP A 76 -5.44 1.61 -18.03
C ASP A 76 -4.94 0.20 -18.29
N THR A 77 -5.64 -0.49 -19.19
CA THR A 77 -5.26 -1.80 -19.70
C THR A 77 -5.16 -1.78 -21.21
N LYS A 78 -4.08 -2.37 -21.75
CA LYS A 78 -3.79 -2.49 -23.18
C LYS A 78 -3.28 -3.91 -23.46
N GLY A 79 -4.19 -4.78 -23.87
CA GLY A 79 -3.90 -6.19 -24.12
C GLY A 79 -3.41 -6.90 -22.85
N LEU A 80 -2.14 -7.30 -22.86
CA LEU A 80 -1.49 -8.02 -21.76
C LEU A 80 -0.80 -7.09 -20.74
N ALA A 81 -0.80 -5.79 -20.99
CA ALA A 81 -0.18 -4.80 -20.12
C ALA A 81 -1.24 -3.96 -19.41
N GLY A 82 -0.92 -3.55 -18.19
CA GLY A 82 -1.71 -2.62 -17.40
C GLY A 82 -0.82 -1.57 -16.77
N GLN A 83 -1.36 -0.38 -16.55
CA GLN A 83 -0.75 0.67 -15.76
C GLN A 83 -1.70 1.12 -14.65
N LEU A 84 -1.12 1.47 -13.51
CA LEU A 84 -1.82 2.05 -12.38
C LEU A 84 -0.95 3.19 -11.83
N PHE A 85 -1.53 4.37 -11.71
CA PHE A 85 -0.92 5.54 -11.12
C PHE A 85 -1.82 6.07 -10.01
N CYS A 86 -1.22 6.51 -8.90
CA CYS A 86 -1.92 7.07 -7.75
C CYS A 86 -1.24 8.37 -7.31
N ASP A 87 -2.03 9.38 -7.03
CA ASP A 87 -1.65 10.67 -6.48
C ASP A 87 -2.65 11.06 -5.39
N PHE A 88 -2.24 10.96 -4.13
CA PHE A 88 -3.07 11.30 -2.98
C PHE A 88 -2.71 12.68 -2.40
N GLY A 89 -2.00 13.50 -3.17
CA GLY A 89 -1.53 14.83 -2.76
C GLY A 89 -0.25 14.83 -1.91
N GLU A 90 0.18 16.02 -1.53
CA GLU A 90 1.45 16.26 -0.82
C GLU A 90 1.42 15.81 0.66
N HIS A 91 0.22 15.64 1.23
CA HIS A 91 0.02 15.36 2.64
C HIS A 91 -0.98 14.21 2.83
N PHE A 92 -0.51 12.99 2.65
CA PHE A 92 -1.29 11.78 2.88
C PHE A 92 -0.81 11.06 4.15
N VAL A 93 -1.67 10.96 5.15
CA VAL A 93 -1.33 10.33 6.44
C VAL A 93 -1.79 8.88 6.43
N ILE A 94 -0.84 7.96 6.58
CA ILE A 94 -1.11 6.53 6.73
C ILE A 94 -1.01 6.21 8.22
N ASP A 95 -2.16 6.06 8.89
CA ASP A 95 -2.22 5.74 10.32
C ASP A 95 -1.70 4.33 10.64
N ASP A 96 -1.93 3.37 9.75
CA ASP A 96 -1.44 2.00 9.88
C ASP A 96 -0.59 1.58 8.66
N PRO A 97 0.73 1.85 8.68
CA PRO A 97 1.61 1.63 7.54
C PRO A 97 2.04 0.17 7.31
N ALA A 98 1.74 -0.76 8.23
CA ALA A 98 2.21 -2.13 8.13
C ALA A 98 1.07 -3.11 7.77
N GLU A 99 1.39 -4.09 6.93
CA GLU A 99 0.44 -5.17 6.61
C GLU A 99 0.32 -6.14 7.80
N GLY A 100 -0.91 -6.37 8.27
CA GLY A 100 -1.24 -7.33 9.33
C GLY A 100 -1.67 -6.68 10.65
N ASP A 101 -2.25 -7.47 11.55
CA ASP A 101 -2.75 -6.95 12.83
C ASP A 101 -1.60 -6.48 13.75
N PRO A 102 -1.81 -5.41 14.55
CA PRO A 102 -0.86 -5.00 15.58
C PRO A 102 -0.58 -6.16 16.54
N VAL A 103 0.68 -6.29 16.97
CA VAL A 103 1.09 -7.40 17.82
C VAL A 103 0.88 -7.06 19.30
N TYR A 104 0.38 -8.04 20.04
CA TYR A 104 0.14 -7.95 21.47
C TYR A 104 0.85 -9.10 22.20
N ALA A 105 1.33 -8.85 23.41
CA ALA A 105 1.81 -9.91 24.29
C ALA A 105 1.48 -9.60 25.75
N THR A 106 1.36 -10.65 26.56
CA THR A 106 1.11 -10.51 28.00
C THR A 106 2.43 -10.36 28.72
N VAL A 107 2.52 -9.37 29.62
CA VAL A 107 3.68 -9.16 30.47
C VAL A 107 3.65 -10.16 31.62
N GLN A 108 4.72 -10.94 31.77
CA GLN A 108 4.94 -11.79 32.95
C GLN A 108 5.71 -11.04 34.03
N HIS A 109 6.78 -10.33 33.63
CA HIS A 109 7.67 -9.67 34.57
C HIS A 109 8.38 -8.46 33.94
N ILE A 110 8.68 -7.45 34.74
CA ILE A 110 9.49 -6.29 34.34
C ILE A 110 10.61 -6.07 35.36
N SER A 111 11.87 -6.07 34.92
CA SER A 111 13.01 -5.75 35.80
C SER A 111 13.15 -4.25 36.00
N GLN A 112 13.52 -3.84 37.22
CA GLN A 112 13.99 -2.48 37.52
C GLN A 112 15.48 -2.38 37.20
N GLY A 113 15.85 -1.61 36.18
CA GLY A 113 17.24 -1.46 35.76
C GLY A 113 17.40 -0.52 34.58
N ASN A 114 18.65 -0.32 34.17
CA ASN A 114 19.01 0.44 32.98
C ASN A 114 19.93 -0.42 32.10
N PRO A 115 19.43 -1.02 31.02
CA PRO A 115 18.04 -0.98 30.54
C PRO A 115 17.09 -1.86 31.34
N GLY A 116 15.79 -1.53 31.33
CA GLY A 116 14.73 -2.39 31.85
C GLY A 116 14.51 -3.59 30.91
N VAL A 117 14.13 -4.74 31.46
CA VAL A 117 13.87 -5.94 30.67
C VAL A 117 12.48 -6.48 31.01
N VAL A 118 11.66 -6.60 29.96
CA VAL A 118 10.30 -7.16 30.02
C VAL A 118 10.36 -8.61 29.55
N THR A 119 9.81 -9.51 30.36
CA THR A 119 9.55 -10.89 29.98
C THR A 119 8.09 -11.00 29.57
N CYS A 120 7.85 -11.37 28.32
CA CYS A 120 6.53 -11.46 27.71
C CYS A 120 6.23 -12.89 27.28
N VAL A 121 4.93 -13.22 27.18
CA VAL A 121 4.45 -14.45 26.55
C VAL A 121 3.43 -14.07 25.48
N GLY A 122 3.56 -14.70 24.31
CA GLY A 122 2.62 -14.54 23.21
C GLY A 122 1.20 -14.96 23.61
N THR A 123 0.20 -14.32 23.02
CA THR A 123 -1.18 -14.80 23.14
C THR A 123 -1.36 -16.10 22.36
N GLU A 124 -2.33 -16.95 22.73
CA GLU A 124 -2.53 -18.29 22.17
C GLU A 124 -2.68 -18.32 20.63
N ASP A 125 -3.09 -17.19 20.04
CA ASP A 125 -3.26 -17.01 18.59
C ASP A 125 -2.00 -16.54 17.85
N SER A 126 -0.90 -16.29 18.56
CA SER A 126 0.29 -15.63 18.01
C SER A 126 1.45 -16.61 17.82
N GLN A 127 1.34 -17.49 16.83
CA GLN A 127 2.44 -18.37 16.40
C GLN A 127 3.44 -17.59 15.54
N GLY A 128 4.49 -17.00 16.14
CA GLY A 128 5.59 -16.37 15.38
C GLY A 128 6.41 -15.33 16.15
N HIS A 129 7.39 -14.71 15.46
CA HIS A 129 8.15 -13.56 15.96
C HIS A 129 7.21 -12.36 16.17
N LEU A 130 7.06 -11.92 17.42
CA LEU A 130 6.02 -10.94 17.80
C LEU A 130 6.48 -9.48 17.65
N PHE A 131 7.74 -9.20 17.96
CA PHE A 131 8.30 -7.86 17.90
C PHE A 131 9.65 -7.91 17.19
N SER A 132 10.04 -6.81 16.56
CA SER A 132 11.33 -6.58 15.92
C SER A 132 12.09 -5.46 16.62
N ASP A 133 13.42 -5.43 16.46
CA ASP A 133 14.26 -4.37 16.98
C ASP A 133 13.83 -3.00 16.42
N GLY A 134 13.52 -2.05 17.31
CA GLY A 134 13.07 -0.71 16.95
C GLY A 134 11.55 -0.53 16.91
N ASP A 135 10.77 -1.59 17.13
CA ASP A 135 9.32 -1.47 17.27
C ASP A 135 8.96 -0.59 18.47
N LEU A 136 7.97 0.28 18.29
CA LEU A 136 7.43 1.09 19.38
C LEU A 136 6.31 0.32 20.07
N VAL A 137 6.28 0.37 21.40
CA VAL A 137 5.28 -0.34 22.20
C VAL A 137 4.72 0.53 23.31
N THR A 138 3.49 0.25 23.71
CA THR A 138 2.84 0.82 24.90
C THR A 138 2.43 -0.27 25.86
N PHE A 139 2.41 0.06 27.14
CA PHE A 139 1.98 -0.82 28.22
C PHE A 139 0.61 -0.40 28.73
N SER A 140 -0.22 -1.37 29.11
CA SER A 140 -1.49 -1.13 29.79
C SER A 140 -1.75 -2.20 30.83
N GLY A 141 -2.45 -1.87 31.92
CA GLY A 141 -2.82 -2.84 32.96
C GLY A 141 -1.66 -3.37 33.81
N VAL A 142 -0.48 -2.75 33.76
CA VAL A 142 0.67 -3.08 34.62
C VAL A 142 0.38 -2.62 36.06
N GLN A 143 0.52 -3.52 37.04
CA GLN A 143 0.39 -3.20 38.46
C GLN A 143 1.75 -3.13 39.14
N GLY A 144 1.89 -2.24 40.12
CA GLY A 144 3.17 -1.92 40.77
C GLY A 144 3.93 -0.86 39.98
N MET A 145 4.44 -1.21 38.80
CA MET A 145 5.16 -0.31 37.89
C MET A 145 4.19 0.49 36.98
N MET A 146 3.30 1.27 37.60
CA MET A 146 2.20 1.96 36.91
C MET A 146 2.67 3.12 36.02
N GLU A 147 3.90 3.59 36.21
CA GLU A 147 4.51 4.64 35.40
C GLU A 147 4.51 4.25 33.92
N LEU A 148 4.74 2.97 33.62
CA LEU A 148 4.72 2.41 32.26
C LEU A 148 3.36 2.52 31.57
N ASN A 149 2.25 2.50 32.31
CA ASN A 149 0.91 2.55 31.72
C ASN A 149 0.59 3.90 31.06
N ASN A 150 1.31 4.96 31.43
CA ASN A 150 1.06 6.33 30.96
C ASN A 150 2.25 6.91 30.17
N GLN A 151 3.23 6.08 29.80
CA GLN A 151 4.35 6.53 28.96
C GLN A 151 3.96 6.61 27.49
N GLU A 152 4.61 7.53 26.78
CA GLU A 152 4.63 7.54 25.32
C GLU A 152 5.24 6.24 24.77
N PRO A 153 4.95 5.86 23.51
CA PRO A 153 5.47 4.62 22.92
C PRO A 153 6.99 4.52 23.05
N VAL A 154 7.47 3.42 23.63
CA VAL A 154 8.91 3.18 23.86
C VAL A 154 9.46 2.19 22.83
N PRO A 155 10.68 2.41 22.30
CA PRO A 155 11.30 1.45 21.41
C PRO A 155 11.73 0.20 22.18
N VAL A 156 11.55 -0.97 21.58
CA VAL A 156 12.01 -2.25 22.13
C VAL A 156 13.20 -2.80 21.34
N ARG A 157 14.04 -3.57 22.04
CA ARG A 157 15.05 -4.44 21.43
C ARG A 157 14.85 -5.88 21.88
N VAL A 158 14.80 -6.79 20.93
CA VAL A 158 14.55 -8.21 21.13
C VAL A 158 15.81 -8.88 21.64
N LEU A 159 15.74 -9.46 22.84
CA LEU A 159 16.85 -10.20 23.44
C LEU A 159 16.80 -11.71 23.14
N GLY A 160 15.71 -12.18 22.54
CA GLY A 160 15.48 -13.57 22.13
C GLY A 160 14.61 -14.39 23.09
N GLU A 161 14.42 -15.66 22.76
CA GLU A 161 13.64 -16.64 23.51
C GLU A 161 14.43 -17.22 24.69
N PHE A 162 13.73 -17.64 25.74
CA PHE A 162 14.35 -18.39 26.83
C PHE A 162 14.88 -19.75 26.34
N PRO A 163 16.12 -20.16 26.65
CA PRO A 163 16.59 -21.50 26.34
C PRO A 163 15.71 -22.54 27.05
N ARG A 164 15.06 -23.42 26.29
CA ARG A 164 14.23 -24.51 26.83
C ARG A 164 15.01 -25.31 27.88
N GLY A 165 14.48 -25.37 29.11
CA GLY A 165 15.07 -26.12 30.22
C GLY A 165 16.11 -25.36 31.06
N SER A 166 16.28 -24.05 30.88
CA SER A 166 17.13 -23.24 31.76
C SER A 166 16.36 -22.70 32.97
N GLN A 167 16.87 -22.93 34.19
CA GLN A 167 16.42 -22.25 35.40
C GLN A 167 16.86 -20.79 35.36
N LEU A 168 15.95 -19.86 35.67
CA LEU A 168 16.27 -18.43 35.77
C LEU A 168 17.40 -18.23 36.81
N PRO A 169 18.48 -17.48 36.48
CA PRO A 169 19.60 -17.28 37.40
C PRO A 169 19.23 -16.69 38.77
N TRP A 170 18.10 -15.99 38.89
CA TRP A 170 17.63 -15.32 40.12
C TRP A 170 16.56 -16.12 40.89
N LEU A 171 16.18 -17.31 40.42
CA LEU A 171 15.33 -18.25 41.18
C LEU A 171 16.09 -18.95 42.33
N ARG A 172 17.41 -18.72 42.46
CA ARG A 172 18.22 -19.30 43.55
C ARG A 172 18.10 -18.58 44.88
N ASP A 173 17.78 -17.28 44.91
CA ASP A 173 17.86 -16.48 46.14
C ASP A 173 16.50 -16.28 46.84
N ARG A 174 15.46 -16.99 46.42
CA ARG A 174 14.08 -16.86 46.95
C ARG A 174 13.56 -18.05 47.75
N GLU A 175 14.43 -18.88 48.32
CA GLU A 175 14.03 -19.89 49.32
C GLU A 175 13.60 -19.30 50.70
N LEU A 176 13.63 -17.98 50.89
CA LEU A 176 13.40 -17.34 52.20
C LEU A 176 12.13 -16.47 52.32
N ALA A 177 11.31 -16.35 51.28
CA ALA A 177 10.01 -15.69 51.39
C ALA A 177 8.97 -16.54 50.65
N GLY A 178 8.05 -17.15 51.41
CA GLY A 178 6.98 -18.00 50.90
C GLY A 178 5.99 -17.22 50.03
N ASP A 179 6.40 -16.94 48.80
CA ASP A 179 5.61 -16.24 47.80
C ASP A 179 5.76 -16.98 46.46
N HIS A 180 4.62 -17.22 45.83
CA HIS A 180 4.40 -18.21 44.78
C HIS A 180 5.48 -18.26 43.67
N ASP A 181 5.92 -19.47 43.34
CA ASP A 181 6.77 -19.78 42.18
C ASP A 181 6.17 -19.14 40.91
N ILE A 182 6.81 -18.08 40.41
CA ILE A 182 6.49 -17.53 39.08
C ILE A 182 7.14 -18.48 38.05
N LEU A 183 6.41 -19.54 37.70
CA LEU A 183 6.77 -20.43 36.60
C LEU A 183 6.72 -19.62 35.29
N VAL A 184 7.89 -19.30 34.73
CA VAL A 184 7.98 -18.68 33.40
C VAL A 184 7.50 -19.69 32.36
N SER A 185 6.58 -19.25 31.51
CA SER A 185 6.02 -20.12 30.48
C SER A 185 7.09 -20.52 29.46
N PRO A 186 7.02 -21.73 28.89
CA PRO A 186 8.03 -22.24 27.96
C PRO A 186 8.19 -21.39 26.68
N ASP A 187 7.22 -20.54 26.36
CA ASP A 187 7.19 -19.67 25.18
C ASP A 187 7.46 -18.19 25.53
N ALA A 188 8.15 -17.93 26.65
CA ALA A 188 8.50 -16.58 27.06
C ALA A 188 9.71 -16.04 26.28
N PHE A 189 9.61 -14.78 25.87
CA PHE A 189 10.67 -14.02 25.22
C PHE A 189 10.95 -12.72 25.97
N ARG A 190 12.12 -12.13 25.71
CA ARG A 190 12.59 -10.95 26.43
C ARG A 190 12.75 -9.75 25.52
N LEU A 191 12.24 -8.61 25.97
CA LEU A 191 12.38 -7.32 25.33
C LEU A 191 13.13 -6.37 26.26
N GLU A 192 14.15 -5.71 25.74
CA GLU A 192 14.83 -4.60 26.37
C GLU A 192 14.01 -3.33 26.13
N ILE A 193 13.75 -2.58 27.19
CA ILE A 193 13.09 -1.28 27.19
C ILE A 193 14.02 -0.22 27.82
N GLY A 194 13.57 1.04 27.85
CA GLY A 194 14.31 2.14 28.47
C GLY A 194 14.61 1.95 29.97
N ASP A 195 15.15 2.99 30.59
CA ASP A 195 15.52 2.98 32.01
C ASP A 195 14.28 2.89 32.93
N THR A 196 14.19 1.80 33.69
CA THR A 196 13.13 1.55 34.69
C THR A 196 13.63 1.66 36.13
N SER A 197 14.88 2.12 36.34
CA SER A 197 15.49 2.20 37.68
C SER A 197 14.77 3.16 38.64
N SER A 198 14.12 4.19 38.09
CA SER A 198 13.36 5.18 38.85
C SER A 198 11.91 4.80 39.11
N PHE A 199 11.44 3.68 38.56
CA PHE A 199 10.03 3.29 38.63
C PHE A 199 9.74 2.43 39.86
N SER A 200 8.47 2.33 40.22
CA SER A 200 7.97 1.45 41.27
C SER A 200 8.18 -0.04 40.90
N PRO A 201 8.37 -0.94 41.89
CA PRO A 201 8.58 -2.35 41.61
C PRO A 201 7.35 -2.97 40.94
N TYR A 202 7.59 -3.80 39.92
CA TYR A 202 6.53 -4.53 39.23
C TYR A 202 5.88 -5.57 40.15
N HIS A 203 4.55 -5.65 40.12
CA HIS A 203 3.79 -6.64 40.89
C HIS A 203 3.23 -7.74 39.99
N CYS A 204 2.33 -7.39 39.08
CA CYS A 204 1.66 -8.35 38.20
C CYS A 204 0.91 -7.66 37.05
N GLY A 205 0.51 -8.47 36.07
CA GLY A 205 -0.32 -8.05 34.95
C GLY A 205 0.42 -7.17 33.95
N GLY A 206 -0.28 -6.78 32.89
CA GLY A 206 0.26 -5.94 31.85
C GLY A 206 0.06 -6.54 30.48
N LEU A 207 -0.31 -5.69 29.53
CA LEU A 207 -0.35 -5.99 28.11
C LEU A 207 0.63 -5.03 27.43
N ILE A 208 1.54 -5.60 26.64
CA ILE A 208 2.36 -4.85 25.71
C ILE A 208 1.68 -4.85 24.34
N SER A 209 1.54 -3.68 23.73
CA SER A 209 0.89 -3.50 22.43
C SER A 209 1.84 -2.76 21.49
N GLN A 210 2.05 -3.26 20.28
CA GLN A 210 2.80 -2.55 19.26
C GLN A 210 2.05 -1.28 18.84
N VAL A 211 2.75 -0.16 18.80
CA VAL A 211 2.25 1.10 18.27
C VAL A 211 2.92 1.36 16.93
N ARG A 212 2.09 1.59 15.92
CA ARG A 212 2.53 2.03 14.61
C ARG A 212 2.29 3.53 14.53
N LEU A 213 3.35 4.30 14.32
CA LEU A 213 3.20 5.74 14.19
C LEU A 213 2.65 6.08 12.80
N PRO A 214 1.74 7.07 12.70
CA PRO A 214 1.27 7.56 11.42
C PRO A 214 2.45 8.02 10.56
N GLN A 215 2.48 7.60 9.30
CA GLN A 215 3.48 8.04 8.34
C GLN A 215 2.87 9.05 7.38
N VAL A 216 3.52 10.20 7.23
CA VAL A 216 3.13 11.20 6.23
C VAL A 216 3.87 10.89 4.93
N HIS A 217 3.10 10.61 3.89
CA HIS A 217 3.59 10.39 2.53
C HIS A 217 3.21 11.58 1.65
N SER A 218 4.10 11.92 0.72
CA SER A 218 3.88 12.97 -0.29
C SER A 218 3.89 12.32 -1.66
N TYR A 219 2.82 12.53 -2.42
CA TYR A 219 2.71 12.08 -3.80
C TYR A 219 3.08 13.22 -4.74
N GLU A 220 3.60 12.85 -5.91
CA GLU A 220 3.95 13.79 -6.97
C GLU A 220 2.80 13.86 -7.97
N SER A 221 2.61 15.03 -8.58
CA SER A 221 1.66 15.18 -9.69
C SER A 221 1.95 14.21 -10.83
N LEU A 222 0.91 13.86 -11.60
CA LEU A 222 1.04 12.98 -12.78
C LEU A 222 2.12 13.47 -13.76
N ARG A 223 2.22 14.79 -13.98
CA ARG A 223 3.25 15.37 -14.86
C ARG A 223 4.66 15.02 -14.42
N TRP A 224 4.91 15.13 -13.12
CA TRP A 224 6.21 14.82 -12.56
C TRP A 224 6.49 13.32 -12.63
N ALA A 225 5.51 12.49 -12.26
CA ALA A 225 5.63 11.04 -12.30
C ALA A 225 5.82 10.47 -13.72
N LEU A 226 5.33 11.15 -14.76
CA LEU A 226 5.59 10.78 -16.15
C LEU A 226 7.07 10.99 -16.55
N ALA A 227 7.68 12.06 -16.06
CA ALA A 227 9.08 12.39 -16.31
C ALA A 227 10.04 11.55 -15.44
N GLU A 228 9.72 11.39 -14.16
CA GLU A 228 10.51 10.66 -13.17
C GLU A 228 9.64 9.63 -12.41
N PRO A 229 9.42 8.44 -13.00
CA PRO A 229 8.51 7.45 -12.43
C PRO A 229 9.13 6.73 -11.22
N LYS A 230 8.44 6.77 -10.07
CA LYS A 230 8.80 6.02 -8.85
C LYS A 230 8.19 4.61 -8.87
N ILE A 231 8.69 3.73 -9.74
CA ILE A 231 8.17 2.36 -9.88
C ILE A 231 8.71 1.46 -8.76
N ARG A 232 7.82 0.81 -8.00
CA ARG A 232 8.19 -0.18 -6.97
C ARG A 232 8.21 -1.58 -7.59
N VAL A 233 9.37 -2.22 -7.60
CA VAL A 233 9.54 -3.60 -8.09
C VAL A 233 10.51 -4.37 -7.20
N SER A 234 10.39 -5.69 -7.21
CA SER A 234 11.22 -6.58 -6.40
C SER A 234 12.58 -6.88 -7.04
N SER A 235 12.70 -6.74 -8.37
CA SER A 235 13.92 -7.07 -9.11
C SER A 235 14.34 -6.00 -10.14
N PRO A 236 15.65 -5.87 -10.44
CA PRO A 236 16.13 -4.93 -11.47
C PRO A 236 15.64 -5.24 -12.89
N GLU A 237 15.43 -6.52 -13.23
CA GLU A 237 14.93 -6.93 -14.55
C GLU A 237 13.46 -6.52 -14.75
N GLU A 238 12.65 -6.61 -13.70
CA GLU A 238 11.28 -6.07 -13.69
C GLU A 238 11.30 -4.54 -13.78
N LEU A 239 12.28 -3.86 -13.17
CA LEU A 239 12.41 -2.42 -13.29
C LEU A 239 12.62 -2.00 -14.74
N SER A 240 13.58 -2.63 -15.42
CA SER A 240 13.88 -2.35 -16.84
C SER A 240 12.66 -2.58 -17.74
N ARG A 241 11.93 -3.67 -17.53
CA ARG A 241 10.69 -3.96 -18.27
C ARG A 241 9.58 -2.96 -17.96
N SER A 242 9.40 -2.58 -16.70
CA SER A 242 8.37 -1.61 -16.28
C SER A 242 8.64 -0.22 -16.83
N LEU A 243 9.91 0.20 -16.87
CA LEU A 243 10.32 1.45 -17.51
C LEU A 243 10.09 1.42 -19.03
N SER A 244 10.35 0.27 -19.68
CA SER A 244 10.05 0.08 -21.11
C SER A 244 8.55 0.16 -21.39
N LEU A 245 7.71 -0.43 -20.53
CA LEU A 245 6.26 -0.31 -20.62
C LEU A 245 5.78 1.13 -20.37
N HIS A 246 6.32 1.81 -19.36
CA HIS A 246 6.01 3.22 -19.06
C HIS A 246 6.24 4.12 -20.29
N ALA A 247 7.40 3.98 -20.93
CA ALA A 247 7.71 4.70 -22.17
C ALA A 247 6.78 4.28 -23.32
N ALA A 248 6.42 2.99 -23.42
CA ALA A 248 5.52 2.49 -24.44
C ALA A 248 4.08 3.03 -24.31
N PHE A 249 3.56 3.19 -23.09
CA PHE A 249 2.26 3.82 -22.84
C PHE A 249 2.25 5.29 -23.27
N GLN A 250 3.32 6.04 -22.98
CA GLN A 250 3.46 7.43 -23.45
C GLN A 250 3.49 7.50 -24.98
N ALA A 251 4.29 6.64 -25.62
CA ALA A 251 4.36 6.56 -27.08
C ALA A 251 3.02 6.14 -27.70
N LEU A 252 2.24 5.29 -27.01
CA LEU A 252 0.90 4.89 -27.45
C LEU A 252 -0.08 6.07 -27.43
N HIS A 253 -0.02 6.93 -26.42
CA HIS A 253 -0.82 8.16 -26.40
C HIS A 253 -0.44 9.10 -27.54
N ALA A 254 0.87 9.24 -27.83
CA ALA A 254 1.33 10.01 -28.98
C ALA A 254 0.83 9.41 -30.31
N PHE A 255 0.88 8.08 -30.46
CA PHE A 255 0.38 7.39 -31.63
C PHE A 255 -1.12 7.61 -31.83
N TYR A 256 -1.90 7.50 -30.75
CA TYR A 256 -3.34 7.75 -30.80
C TYR A 256 -3.65 9.19 -31.20
N LYS A 257 -2.88 10.17 -30.70
CA LYS A 257 -3.01 11.58 -31.07
C LYS A 257 -2.73 11.84 -32.55
N GLU A 258 -1.74 11.17 -33.14
CA GLU A 258 -1.42 11.31 -34.56
C GLU A 258 -2.40 10.57 -35.50
N GLN A 259 -2.76 9.33 -35.14
CA GLN A 259 -3.46 8.41 -36.04
C GLN A 259 -4.97 8.34 -35.79
N GLY A 260 -5.46 8.84 -34.64
CA GLY A 260 -6.86 8.74 -34.23
C GLY A 260 -7.33 7.31 -33.94
N ARG A 261 -6.39 6.37 -33.80
CA ARG A 261 -6.65 4.94 -33.56
C ARG A 261 -5.50 4.30 -32.79
N LEU A 262 -5.74 3.12 -32.23
CA LEU A 262 -4.69 2.28 -31.66
C LEU A 262 -3.92 1.52 -32.77
N PRO A 263 -2.69 1.04 -32.48
CA PRO A 263 -1.95 0.13 -33.36
C PRO A 263 -2.77 -1.12 -33.70
N ARG A 264 -2.71 -1.55 -34.96
CA ARG A 264 -3.41 -2.77 -35.39
C ARG A 264 -2.71 -4.01 -34.83
N PRO A 265 -3.46 -5.06 -34.45
CA PRO A 265 -2.86 -6.29 -33.94
C PRO A 265 -1.84 -6.88 -34.91
N ARG A 266 -0.62 -7.13 -34.40
CA ARG A 266 0.50 -7.73 -35.15
C ARG A 266 0.93 -6.97 -36.42
N ALA A 267 0.60 -5.69 -36.53
CA ALA A 267 1.03 -4.86 -37.66
C ALA A 267 2.42 -4.28 -37.40
N LEU A 268 3.45 -4.82 -38.07
CA LEU A 268 4.84 -4.38 -37.92
C LEU A 268 5.02 -2.88 -38.16
N ALA A 269 4.37 -2.33 -39.19
CA ALA A 269 4.47 -0.90 -39.50
C ALA A 269 3.94 0.00 -38.37
N ASP A 270 2.85 -0.40 -37.69
CA ASP A 270 2.32 0.38 -36.57
C ASP A 270 3.23 0.22 -35.33
N ALA A 271 3.82 -0.97 -35.12
CA ALA A 271 4.75 -1.22 -34.03
C ALA A 271 6.06 -0.42 -34.17
N GLU A 272 6.64 -0.37 -35.37
CA GLU A 272 7.81 0.47 -35.65
C GLU A 272 7.47 1.95 -35.51
N ARG A 273 6.26 2.38 -35.90
CA ARG A 273 5.84 3.77 -35.68
C ARG A 273 5.75 4.13 -34.19
N VAL A 274 5.30 3.22 -33.33
CA VAL A 274 5.31 3.44 -31.87
C VAL A 274 6.75 3.57 -31.33
N LEU A 275 7.69 2.77 -31.84
CA LEU A 275 9.11 2.89 -31.50
C LEU A 275 9.70 4.24 -31.94
N GLU A 276 9.40 4.70 -33.15
CA GLU A 276 9.83 6.02 -33.64
C GLU A 276 9.30 7.15 -32.75
N LEU A 277 8.03 7.08 -32.36
CA LEU A 277 7.42 8.05 -31.46
C LEU A 277 8.07 8.02 -30.08
N LEU A 278 8.36 6.84 -29.55
CA LEU A 278 9.10 6.69 -28.30
C LEU A 278 10.46 7.38 -28.35
N GLN A 279 11.21 7.22 -29.45
CA GLN A 279 12.52 7.84 -29.63
C GLN A 279 12.42 9.37 -29.72
N SER A 280 11.30 9.90 -30.22
CA SER A 280 11.03 11.34 -30.30
C SER A 280 10.65 11.98 -28.97
N LEU A 281 10.23 11.20 -27.96
CA LEU A 281 9.82 11.71 -26.65
C LEU A 281 11.01 12.16 -25.77
N GLY A 282 12.25 11.92 -26.20
CA GLY A 282 13.45 12.43 -25.56
C GLY A 282 14.47 11.35 -25.20
N PRO A 283 15.65 11.75 -24.67
CA PRO A 283 16.67 10.80 -24.25
C PRO A 283 16.14 9.96 -23.08
N GLN A 284 16.09 8.65 -23.31
CA GLN A 284 15.70 7.69 -22.28
C GLN A 284 16.83 7.58 -21.25
N GLN A 285 16.49 7.73 -19.97
CA GLN A 285 17.49 7.63 -18.89
C GLN A 285 18.06 6.21 -18.76
N HIS A 286 17.33 5.21 -19.26
CA HIS A 286 17.67 3.79 -19.18
C HIS A 286 17.58 3.10 -20.56
N PRO A 287 18.38 2.05 -20.80
CA PRO A 287 18.27 1.24 -22.00
C PRO A 287 16.89 0.56 -22.02
N LEU A 288 16.14 0.80 -23.09
CA LEU A 288 14.81 0.22 -23.27
C LEU A 288 14.89 -1.08 -24.07
N ASP A 289 14.00 -2.00 -23.72
CA ASP A 289 13.81 -3.23 -24.48
C ASP A 289 12.83 -2.96 -25.64
N GLU A 290 13.38 -2.77 -26.84
CA GLU A 290 12.58 -2.51 -28.04
C GLU A 290 11.63 -3.66 -28.38
N ASP A 291 11.99 -4.91 -28.06
CA ASP A 291 11.16 -6.08 -28.36
C ASP A 291 9.92 -6.09 -27.46
N VAL A 292 10.05 -5.67 -26.21
CA VAL A 292 8.91 -5.43 -25.31
C VAL A 292 7.98 -4.35 -25.88
N VAL A 293 8.53 -3.25 -26.40
CA VAL A 293 7.72 -2.17 -26.99
C VAL A 293 6.99 -2.64 -28.26
N ARG A 294 7.66 -3.39 -29.16
CA ARG A 294 7.02 -3.97 -30.36
C ARG A 294 5.92 -4.96 -29.98
N ALA A 295 6.18 -5.81 -29.00
CA ALA A 295 5.21 -6.78 -28.50
C ALA A 295 4.00 -6.07 -27.89
N PHE A 296 4.22 -5.03 -27.07
CA PHE A 296 3.18 -4.19 -26.49
C PHE A 296 2.32 -3.53 -27.57
N ALA A 297 2.93 -2.87 -28.55
CA ALA A 297 2.20 -2.25 -29.66
C ALA A 297 1.32 -3.26 -30.39
N SER A 298 1.84 -4.47 -30.62
CA SER A 298 1.13 -5.56 -31.31
C SER A 298 -0.09 -6.10 -30.56
N VAL A 299 -0.17 -5.94 -29.24
CA VAL A 299 -1.29 -6.41 -28.39
C VAL A 299 -2.13 -5.28 -27.82
N SER A 300 -1.71 -4.02 -27.97
CA SER A 300 -2.29 -2.84 -27.30
C SER A 300 -3.78 -2.60 -27.60
N ALA A 301 -4.27 -3.05 -28.75
CA ALA A 301 -5.69 -2.97 -29.13
C ALA A 301 -6.58 -4.03 -28.45
N GLY A 302 -6.00 -4.98 -27.70
CA GLY A 302 -6.77 -5.98 -26.97
C GLY A 302 -7.37 -5.44 -25.66
N ASP A 303 -8.56 -5.93 -25.32
CA ASP A 303 -9.16 -5.78 -23.98
C ASP A 303 -9.37 -7.18 -23.40
N LEU A 304 -8.61 -7.54 -22.36
CA LEU A 304 -8.59 -8.87 -21.79
C LEU A 304 -9.18 -8.84 -20.38
N CYS A 305 -10.32 -9.52 -20.22
CA CYS A 305 -11.04 -9.56 -18.94
C CYS A 305 -10.17 -9.90 -17.72
N PRO A 306 -9.22 -10.86 -17.77
CA PRO A 306 -8.35 -11.14 -16.62
C PRO A 306 -7.44 -9.96 -16.24
N VAL A 307 -6.91 -9.24 -17.23
CA VAL A 307 -6.03 -8.08 -16.98
C VAL A 307 -6.85 -6.93 -16.41
N SER A 308 -8.01 -6.63 -17.00
CA SER A 308 -8.93 -5.61 -16.52
C SER A 308 -9.46 -5.92 -15.11
N ALA A 309 -9.65 -7.21 -14.77
CA ALA A 309 -10.02 -7.63 -13.42
C ALA A 309 -8.90 -7.40 -12.40
N VAL A 310 -7.65 -7.75 -12.73
CA VAL A 310 -6.50 -7.54 -11.82
C VAL A 310 -6.23 -6.05 -11.61
N VAL A 311 -6.10 -5.28 -12.69
CA VAL A 311 -5.83 -3.84 -12.61
C VAL A 311 -7.00 -3.10 -11.97
N GLY A 312 -8.24 -3.49 -12.30
CA GLY A 312 -9.44 -2.93 -11.68
C GLY A 312 -9.53 -3.22 -10.17
N ALA A 313 -9.15 -4.43 -9.74
CA ALA A 313 -9.10 -4.77 -8.32
C ALA A 313 -8.02 -3.98 -7.58
N MET A 314 -6.83 -3.82 -8.18
CA MET A 314 -5.77 -2.98 -7.62
C MET A 314 -6.24 -1.52 -7.50
N ALA A 315 -6.78 -0.94 -8.57
CA ALA A 315 -7.29 0.43 -8.57
C ALA A 315 -8.41 0.62 -7.52
N ALA A 316 -9.34 -0.34 -7.39
CA ALA A 316 -10.38 -0.29 -6.38
C ALA A 316 -9.83 -0.34 -4.95
N GLN A 317 -8.78 -1.13 -4.71
CA GLN A 317 -8.11 -1.16 -3.42
C GLN A 317 -7.41 0.17 -3.12
N GLU A 318 -6.77 0.81 -4.11
CA GLU A 318 -6.16 2.13 -3.95
C GLU A 318 -7.20 3.23 -3.68
N VAL A 319 -8.43 3.12 -4.19
CA VAL A 319 -9.53 4.06 -3.86
C VAL A 319 -9.97 3.96 -2.40
N LEU A 320 -9.81 2.78 -1.78
CA LEU A 320 -10.21 2.55 -0.39
C LEU A 320 -9.16 2.98 0.64
N LYS A 321 -7.90 3.11 0.21
CA LYS A 321 -6.81 3.62 1.04
C LYS A 321 -6.97 5.12 1.25
#